data_AF-A0A429IK72-F1
#
_entry.id   AF-A0A429IK72-F1
#
_cell.length_a   1.000
_cell.length_b   1.000
_cell.length_c   1.000
_cell.angle_alpha   90.00
_cell.angle_beta   90.00
_cell.angle_gamma   90.00
#
_symmetry.space_group_name_H-M   'P 1'
#
loop_
_entity.id
_entity.type
_entity.pdbx_description
1 polymer ?
#
loop_
_entity_poly.entity_id
_entity_poly.type
_entity_poly.pdbx_seq_one_letter_code
_entity_poly.pdbx_strand_id
1 'polypeptide(L)'
;MSAVLAMAALGATATEAVAAPARSAPHRIGAPRDFDRQLVEDLAEFGDEEEVRLAAKAALESEDPNAIREFLDHGMAEARKRAQEKKKDTDAENRKKIEAMRGTGGPHFNAEVERVLGPKATANDRASFLSYGADLAREQDAKEEKDAKDHAATLRKRVEMLATVGGPEVKKAARAALDAGNDAAITEFLDKGYLVAARKDADNQAAREKELKEEQEKLDKELELARKTAAAAPVRTKLLDAHADALKALTYVTDDLAISVHDAREAGRLIGNNRSEERLYAYDQARADVIRRMEGSAFFARATRIHATQVKIHADFLTENGLPQDTRWAEVADGLAAVADAAVKAYETARSAANATADAASLKAKNTPKAYEQQVAQWRAYADRYTEAAAALTAAAQKQAKVLADASAGAQAKAGQGS
;
A
#
# COMPACT_ATOMS: atom_id res chain seq x y z
N MET A 1 62.12 -59.67 -2.14
CA MET A 1 61.97 -58.32 -2.71
C MET A 1 63.21 -57.56 -2.26
N SER A 2 64.33 -57.61 -2.99
CA SER A 2 64.52 -56.99 -4.32
C SER A 2 64.07 -55.53 -4.24
N ALA A 3 64.85 -54.51 -4.52
CA ALA A 3 66.09 -54.38 -5.28
C ALA A 3 66.60 -52.93 -4.98
N VAL A 4 67.89 -52.68 -4.74
CA VAL A 4 68.91 -52.37 -5.79
C VAL A 4 68.56 -51.03 -6.49
N LEU A 5 69.37 -49.98 -6.61
CA LEU A 5 70.82 -49.69 -6.67
C LEU A 5 70.92 -48.14 -6.51
N ALA A 6 72.01 -47.42 -6.25
CA ALA A 6 73.44 -47.55 -6.54
C ALA A 6 74.22 -46.57 -5.59
N MET A 7 75.39 -46.85 -5.00
CA MET A 7 76.74 -47.08 -5.59
C MET A 7 77.11 -46.03 -6.65
N ALA A 8 78.28 -45.37 -6.66
CA ALA A 8 79.61 -45.78 -6.24
C ALA A 8 80.52 -44.53 -6.06
N ALA A 9 81.48 -44.58 -5.14
CA ALA A 9 82.93 -44.75 -5.37
C ALA A 9 83.68 -43.42 -5.63
N LEU A 10 84.49 -42.98 -4.66
CA LEU A 10 85.93 -43.29 -4.51
C LEU A 10 86.80 -42.65 -5.60
N GLY A 11 87.53 -41.61 -5.19
CA GLY A 11 88.75 -41.13 -5.84
C GLY A 11 89.75 -40.75 -4.75
N ALA A 12 90.52 -41.73 -4.30
CA ALA A 12 91.63 -41.58 -3.37
C ALA A 12 92.93 -41.25 -4.12
N THR A 13 93.95 -40.90 -3.33
CA THR A 13 95.39 -40.70 -3.64
C THR A 13 95.74 -39.27 -4.08
N ALA A 14 96.78 -38.61 -3.56
CA ALA A 14 98.05 -39.15 -3.12
C ALA A 14 98.63 -38.46 -1.86
N THR A 15 99.30 -39.31 -1.10
CA THR A 15 100.26 -39.09 -0.01
C THR A 15 101.46 -38.25 -0.42
N GLU A 16 101.87 -37.32 0.46
CA GLU A 16 103.29 -37.10 0.73
C GLU A 16 103.48 -36.70 2.20
N ALA A 17 104.56 -37.20 2.80
CA ALA A 17 104.78 -37.33 4.23
C ALA A 17 105.90 -36.39 4.73
N VAL A 18 106.03 -36.31 6.07
CA VAL A 18 107.19 -35.81 6.86
C VAL A 18 107.22 -34.28 6.99
N ALA A 19 107.27 -33.60 8.15
CA ALA A 19 107.84 -33.89 9.46
C ALA A 19 107.15 -33.06 10.58
N ALA A 20 107.12 -33.58 11.81
CA ALA A 20 107.28 -32.75 13.02
C ALA A 20 108.79 -32.72 13.37
N PRO A 21 109.36 -31.74 14.11
CA PRO A 21 108.69 -30.72 14.94
C PRO A 21 109.30 -29.29 14.84
N ALA A 22 108.56 -28.27 15.29
CA ALA A 22 109.13 -27.13 16.03
C ALA A 22 108.04 -26.40 16.84
N ARG A 23 108.06 -26.58 18.16
CA ARG A 23 107.38 -25.69 19.11
C ARG A 23 108.10 -24.34 19.12
N SER A 24 107.39 -23.26 18.79
CA SER A 24 107.78 -21.87 19.07
C SER A 24 106.51 -20.99 19.02
N ALA A 25 106.01 -20.28 20.03
CA ALA A 25 106.31 -20.12 21.45
C ALA A 25 104.98 -19.66 22.11
N PRO A 26 104.65 -20.04 23.35
CA PRO A 26 103.48 -19.50 24.03
C PRO A 26 103.68 -18.00 24.24
N HIS A 27 102.67 -17.18 23.92
CA HIS A 27 102.64 -15.79 24.38
C HIS A 27 102.74 -15.83 25.91
N ARG A 28 103.80 -15.21 26.42
CA ARG A 28 104.25 -15.31 27.80
C ARG A 28 103.08 -14.98 28.72
N ILE A 29 102.82 -15.86 29.68
CA ILE A 29 102.04 -15.55 30.87
C ILE A 29 102.72 -14.31 31.50
N GLY A 30 102.13 -13.14 31.29
CA GLY A 30 102.51 -11.92 32.02
C GLY A 30 102.34 -12.18 33.51
N ALA A 31 103.09 -11.48 34.36
CA ALA A 31 102.90 -11.64 35.79
C ALA A 31 101.42 -11.37 36.12
N PRO A 32 100.80 -12.05 37.11
CA PRO A 32 99.39 -11.89 37.46
C PRO A 32 98.90 -10.42 37.57
N ARG A 33 99.82 -9.49 37.85
CA ARG A 33 99.59 -8.04 37.93
C ARG A 33 99.20 -7.37 36.60
N ASP A 34 99.70 -7.82 35.45
CA ASP A 34 99.40 -7.18 34.16
C ASP A 34 97.97 -7.49 33.70
N PHE A 35 97.48 -8.70 34.02
CA PHE A 35 96.10 -9.12 33.77
C PHE A 35 95.10 -8.44 34.71
N ASP A 36 95.43 -8.36 36.00
CA ASP A 36 94.60 -7.69 37.00
C ASP A 36 94.38 -6.20 36.62
N ARG A 37 95.40 -5.51 36.14
CA ARG A 37 95.29 -4.10 35.69
C ARG A 37 94.39 -3.93 34.47
N GLN A 38 94.54 -4.81 33.47
CA GLN A 38 93.74 -4.75 32.26
C GLN A 38 92.25 -5.00 32.52
N LEU A 39 91.92 -5.90 33.45
CA LEU A 39 90.54 -6.14 33.89
C LEU A 39 89.92 -4.90 34.56
N VAL A 40 90.68 -4.16 35.36
CA VAL A 40 90.20 -2.93 36.00
C VAL A 40 90.06 -1.79 35.00
N GLU A 41 90.93 -1.70 33.99
CA GLU A 41 90.80 -0.75 32.86
C GLU A 41 89.49 -1.00 32.08
N ASP A 42 89.21 -2.25 31.73
CA ASP A 42 87.95 -2.63 31.07
C ASP A 42 86.71 -2.29 31.91
N LEU A 43 86.77 -2.53 33.23
CA LEU A 43 85.69 -2.18 34.16
C LEU A 43 85.51 -0.68 34.36
N ALA A 44 86.59 0.11 34.25
CA ALA A 44 86.53 1.57 34.34
C ALA A 44 85.90 2.20 33.09
N GLU A 45 86.16 1.63 31.91
CA GLU A 45 85.67 2.17 30.63
C GLU A 45 84.28 1.64 30.25
N PHE A 46 84.04 0.34 30.43
CA PHE A 46 82.84 -0.37 29.94
C PHE A 46 81.93 -0.94 31.03
N GLY A 47 82.20 -0.66 32.32
CA GLY A 47 81.33 -1.13 33.39
C GLY A 47 79.88 -0.63 33.27
N ASP A 48 78.91 -1.55 33.30
CA ASP A 48 77.47 -1.25 33.21
C ASP A 48 76.96 -0.37 34.37
N GLU A 49 77.68 -0.36 35.49
CA GLU A 49 77.32 0.33 36.73
C GLU A 49 78.30 1.47 36.98
N GLU A 50 77.77 2.67 37.12
CA GLU A 50 78.55 3.90 37.31
C GLU A 50 79.45 3.80 38.55
N GLU A 51 78.95 3.21 39.63
CA GLU A 51 79.70 3.03 40.89
C GLU A 51 80.89 2.07 40.72
N VAL A 52 80.78 1.08 39.83
CA VAL A 52 81.86 0.14 39.51
C VAL A 52 82.92 0.80 38.63
N ARG A 53 82.49 1.61 37.64
CA ARG A 53 83.42 2.41 36.81
C ARG A 53 84.23 3.40 37.63
N LEU A 54 83.55 4.14 38.53
CA LEU A 54 84.20 5.13 39.40
C LEU A 54 85.18 4.47 40.38
N ALA A 55 84.82 3.32 40.96
CA ALA A 55 85.70 2.59 41.87
C ALA A 55 86.89 1.93 41.14
N ALA A 56 86.70 1.44 39.91
CA ALA A 56 87.76 0.90 39.06
C ALA A 56 88.74 2.00 38.64
N LYS A 57 88.23 3.17 38.25
CA LYS A 57 89.05 4.35 37.91
C LYS A 57 89.88 4.83 39.10
N ALA A 58 89.28 4.91 40.30
CA ALA A 58 89.99 5.26 41.52
C ALA A 58 91.10 4.26 41.88
N ALA A 59 90.90 2.97 41.61
CA ALA A 59 91.92 1.95 41.84
C ALA A 59 93.11 2.03 40.85
N LEU A 60 92.88 2.49 39.61
CA LEU A 60 93.92 2.71 38.59
C LEU A 60 94.73 4.00 38.81
N GLU A 61 94.09 5.02 39.41
CA GLU A 61 94.69 6.31 39.75
C GLU A 61 95.45 6.27 41.09
N SER A 62 95.35 5.18 41.86
CA SER A 62 96.03 5.03 43.15
C SER A 62 97.53 4.75 43.00
N GLU A 63 98.34 5.38 43.85
CA GLU A 63 99.80 5.15 43.93
C GLU A 63 100.17 3.86 44.71
N ASP A 64 99.19 3.19 45.34
CA ASP A 64 99.42 1.95 46.10
C ASP A 64 99.61 0.73 45.18
N PRO A 65 100.74 0.00 45.28
CA PRO A 65 101.00 -1.22 44.51
C PRO A 65 99.97 -2.36 44.66
N ASN A 66 99.08 -2.30 45.66
CA ASN A 66 98.04 -3.29 45.92
C ASN A 66 96.61 -2.82 45.57
N ALA A 67 96.39 -1.55 45.20
CA ALA A 67 95.04 -0.99 45.02
C ALA A 67 94.21 -1.70 43.93
N ILE A 68 94.84 -2.11 42.83
CA ILE A 68 94.19 -2.89 41.77
C ILE A 68 93.70 -4.23 42.32
N ARG A 69 94.52 -4.89 43.15
CA ARG A 69 94.20 -6.21 43.70
C ARG A 69 93.12 -6.12 44.80
N GLU A 70 93.20 -5.10 45.64
CA GLU A 70 92.18 -4.82 46.66
C GLU A 70 90.82 -4.44 46.05
N PHE A 71 90.82 -3.71 44.93
CA PHE A 71 89.61 -3.45 44.16
C PHE A 71 89.01 -4.75 43.60
N LEU A 72 89.82 -5.65 43.05
CA LEU A 72 89.33 -6.94 42.53
C LEU A 72 88.82 -7.87 43.64
N ASP A 73 89.49 -7.91 44.78
CA ASP A 73 89.14 -8.79 45.91
C ASP A 73 87.91 -8.29 46.68
N HIS A 74 87.77 -6.97 46.85
CA HIS A 74 86.73 -6.38 47.71
C HIS A 74 86.03 -5.16 47.09
N GLY A 75 86.78 -4.23 46.49
CA GLY A 75 86.23 -2.96 46.00
C GLY A 75 85.16 -3.10 44.91
N MET A 76 85.23 -4.12 44.06
CA MET A 76 84.25 -4.43 43.02
C MET A 76 82.93 -4.92 43.62
N ALA A 77 83.01 -5.80 44.63
CA ALA A 77 81.83 -6.30 45.33
C ALA A 77 81.13 -5.17 46.10
N GLU A 78 81.90 -4.28 46.74
CA GLU A 78 81.37 -3.11 47.43
C GLU A 78 80.75 -2.08 46.46
N ALA A 79 81.40 -1.81 45.33
CA ALA A 79 80.87 -0.89 44.32
C ALA A 79 79.56 -1.42 43.71
N ARG A 80 79.47 -2.71 43.42
CA ARG A 80 78.23 -3.38 42.99
C ARG A 80 77.14 -3.30 44.06
N LYS A 81 77.50 -3.48 45.33
CA LYS A 81 76.55 -3.34 46.45
C LYS A 81 76.00 -1.91 46.54
N ARG A 82 76.86 -0.88 46.43
CA ARG A 82 76.45 0.53 46.38
C ARG A 82 75.54 0.83 45.19
N ALA A 83 75.85 0.29 44.00
CA ALA A 83 74.99 0.41 42.82
C ALA A 83 73.60 -0.22 43.05
N GLN A 84 73.54 -1.39 43.70
CA GLN A 84 72.27 -2.05 44.05
C GLN A 84 71.46 -1.28 45.09
N GLU A 85 72.11 -0.71 46.10
CA GLU A 85 71.47 0.15 47.11
C GLU A 85 70.87 1.39 46.46
N LYS A 86 71.64 2.10 45.62
CA LYS A 86 71.14 3.26 44.86
C LYS A 86 69.96 2.91 43.94
N LYS A 87 70.00 1.75 43.27
CA LYS A 87 68.88 1.25 42.46
C LYS A 87 67.64 0.99 43.32
N LYS A 88 67.78 0.43 44.52
CA LYS A 88 66.68 0.19 45.46
C LYS A 88 66.09 1.49 46.02
N ASP A 89 66.94 2.46 46.35
CA ASP A 89 66.50 3.75 46.87
C ASP A 89 65.74 4.53 45.80
N THR A 90 66.27 4.56 44.56
CA THR A 90 65.59 5.17 43.40
C THR A 90 64.25 4.49 43.14
N ASP A 91 64.19 3.16 43.24
CA ASP A 91 62.96 2.40 43.08
C ASP A 91 61.92 2.70 44.16
N ALA A 92 62.35 2.82 45.42
CA ALA A 92 61.48 3.20 46.54
C ALA A 92 60.93 4.62 46.39
N GLU A 93 61.75 5.57 45.92
CA GLU A 93 61.31 6.92 45.57
C GLU A 93 60.31 6.92 44.41
N ASN A 94 60.60 6.17 43.35
CA ASN A 94 59.69 6.03 42.21
C ASN A 94 58.35 5.44 42.64
N ARG A 95 58.36 4.42 43.51
CA ARG A 95 57.13 3.85 44.08
C ARG A 95 56.31 4.89 44.84
N LYS A 96 56.93 5.69 45.71
CA LYS A 96 56.24 6.78 46.43
C LYS A 96 55.64 7.82 45.49
N LYS A 97 56.38 8.20 44.44
CA LYS A 97 55.89 9.14 43.41
C LYS A 97 54.66 8.60 42.69
N ILE A 98 54.66 7.30 42.35
CA ILE A 98 53.54 6.65 41.66
C ILE A 98 52.34 6.44 42.59
N GLU A 99 52.56 6.07 43.86
CA GLU A 99 51.50 5.96 44.87
C GLU A 99 50.74 7.28 45.05
N ALA A 100 51.45 8.42 45.01
CA ALA A 100 50.84 9.74 45.08
C ALA A 100 49.97 10.09 43.84
N MET A 101 50.15 9.39 42.72
CA MET A 101 49.38 9.60 41.50
C MET A 101 48.09 8.77 41.46
N ARG A 102 47.88 7.84 42.38
CA ARG A 102 46.69 7.00 42.42
C ARG A 102 45.40 7.85 42.51
N GLY A 103 44.45 7.61 41.60
CA GLY A 103 43.16 8.30 41.56
C GLY A 103 43.19 9.71 40.96
N THR A 104 44.32 10.16 40.41
CA THR A 104 44.48 11.50 39.81
C THR A 104 44.21 11.56 38.31
N GLY A 105 44.09 10.40 37.65
CA GLY A 105 43.79 10.30 36.22
C GLY A 105 42.52 9.52 35.92
N GLY A 106 42.30 9.21 34.64
CA GLY A 106 41.15 8.44 34.19
C GLY A 106 41.33 6.93 34.38
N PRO A 107 40.42 6.12 33.81
CA PRO A 107 40.42 4.67 33.96
C PRO A 107 41.73 3.99 33.54
N HIS A 108 42.30 4.37 32.39
CA HIS A 108 43.54 3.78 31.88
C HIS A 108 44.74 4.21 32.70
N PHE A 109 44.81 5.48 33.07
CA PHE A 109 45.86 5.98 33.96
C PHE A 109 45.86 5.26 35.31
N ASN A 110 44.69 5.13 35.95
CA ASN A 110 44.61 4.47 37.25
C ASN A 110 44.87 2.95 37.14
N ALA A 111 44.43 2.30 36.07
CA ALA A 111 44.75 0.90 35.82
C ALA A 111 46.26 0.68 35.65
N GLU A 112 46.93 1.59 34.95
CA GLU A 112 48.38 1.54 34.75
C GLU A 112 49.15 1.83 36.05
N VAL A 113 48.69 2.78 36.86
CA VAL A 113 49.22 3.03 38.22
C VAL A 113 49.12 1.76 39.09
N GLU A 114 47.97 1.08 39.10
CA GLU A 114 47.82 -0.18 39.84
C GLU A 114 48.74 -1.28 39.27
N ARG A 115 48.93 -1.34 37.95
CA ARG A 115 49.82 -2.30 37.31
C ARG A 115 51.26 -2.15 37.80
N VAL A 116 51.78 -0.92 37.87
CA VAL A 116 53.18 -0.64 38.24
C VAL A 116 53.44 -0.63 39.75
N LEU A 117 52.39 -0.52 40.56
CA LEU A 117 52.45 -0.71 42.02
C LEU A 117 52.24 -2.17 42.46
N GLY A 118 51.70 -2.99 41.55
CA GLY A 118 51.37 -4.38 41.78
C GLY A 118 52.59 -5.27 42.13
N PRO A 119 52.34 -6.47 42.68
CA PRO A 119 53.38 -7.36 43.19
C PRO A 119 54.34 -7.91 42.12
N LYS A 120 53.99 -7.81 40.84
CA LYS A 120 54.79 -8.29 39.70
C LYS A 120 55.61 -7.19 39.02
N ALA A 121 55.50 -5.94 39.47
CA ALA A 121 56.14 -4.81 38.81
C ALA A 121 57.62 -4.67 39.17
N THR A 122 58.46 -4.51 38.16
CA THR A 122 59.90 -4.31 38.30
C THR A 122 60.25 -2.83 38.51
N ALA A 123 61.47 -2.55 38.95
CA ALA A 123 61.97 -1.18 39.06
C ALA A 123 62.00 -0.46 37.70
N ASN A 124 62.24 -1.21 36.62
CA ASN A 124 62.21 -0.68 35.27
C ASN A 124 60.78 -0.30 34.84
N ASP A 125 59.76 -1.09 35.19
CA ASP A 125 58.35 -0.75 34.91
C ASP A 125 57.95 0.60 35.54
N ARG A 126 58.38 0.82 36.79
CA ARG A 126 58.11 2.07 37.52
C ARG A 126 58.87 3.26 36.92
N ALA A 127 60.12 3.06 36.53
CA ALA A 127 60.91 4.10 35.85
C ALA A 127 60.32 4.46 34.47
N SER A 128 59.96 3.45 33.65
CA SER A 128 59.31 3.65 32.35
C SER A 128 57.95 4.34 32.46
N PHE A 129 57.16 4.01 33.49
CA PHE A 129 55.90 4.69 33.73
C PHE A 129 56.08 6.18 34.04
N LEU A 130 57.00 6.53 34.93
CA LEU A 130 57.31 7.94 35.24
C LEU A 130 57.94 8.68 34.06
N SER A 131 58.63 7.96 33.17
CA SER A 131 59.28 8.52 31.99
C SER A 131 58.32 8.84 30.84
N TYR A 132 57.36 7.97 30.54
CA TYR A 132 56.43 8.15 29.41
C TYR A 132 55.08 7.45 29.59
N GLY A 133 55.00 6.38 30.40
CA GLY A 133 53.76 5.61 30.55
C GLY A 133 52.61 6.40 31.19
N ALA A 134 52.91 7.28 32.14
CA ALA A 134 51.95 8.16 32.78
C ALA A 134 51.27 9.11 31.77
N ASP A 135 52.04 9.72 30.88
CA ASP A 135 51.52 10.66 29.89
C ASP A 135 50.75 9.93 28.78
N LEU A 136 51.24 8.77 28.33
CA LEU A 136 50.52 7.94 27.37
C LEU A 136 49.15 7.49 27.88
N ALA A 137 49.06 7.08 29.14
CA ALA A 137 47.79 6.66 29.74
C ALA A 137 46.81 7.85 29.91
N ARG A 138 47.30 9.05 30.24
CA ARG A 138 46.48 10.27 30.27
C ARG A 138 46.01 10.70 28.88
N GLU A 139 46.87 10.59 27.87
CA GLU A 139 46.48 10.86 26.48
C GLU A 139 45.38 9.91 26.01
N GLN A 140 45.47 8.64 26.40
CA GLN A 140 44.44 7.65 26.09
C GLN A 140 43.10 7.97 26.78
N ASP A 141 43.11 8.28 28.07
CA ASP A 141 41.91 8.72 28.80
C ASP A 141 41.30 9.98 28.17
N ALA A 142 42.11 10.98 27.85
CA ALA A 142 41.65 12.22 27.23
C ALA A 142 41.07 12.00 25.82
N LYS A 143 41.66 11.07 25.06
CA LYS A 143 41.15 10.69 23.75
C LYS A 143 39.80 9.99 23.86
N GLU A 144 39.64 9.02 24.77
CA GLU A 144 38.36 8.33 24.97
C GLU A 144 37.26 9.28 25.45
N GLU A 145 37.58 10.21 26.36
CA GLU A 145 36.63 11.24 26.79
C GLU A 145 36.19 12.13 25.62
N LYS A 146 37.14 12.52 24.76
CA LYS A 146 36.84 13.32 23.57
C LYS A 146 35.98 12.54 22.57
N ASP A 147 36.35 11.29 22.28
CA ASP A 147 35.62 10.44 21.34
C ASP A 147 34.17 10.20 21.85
N ALA A 148 33.99 10.01 23.16
CA ALA A 148 32.66 9.90 23.77
C ALA A 148 31.83 11.19 23.63
N LYS A 149 32.43 12.37 23.84
CA LYS A 149 31.77 13.68 23.63
C LYS A 149 31.40 13.91 22.17
N ASP A 150 32.30 13.62 21.24
CA ASP A 150 32.08 13.78 19.80
C ASP A 150 30.97 12.83 19.31
N HIS A 151 30.94 11.60 19.86
CA HIS A 151 29.86 10.64 19.60
C HIS A 151 28.51 11.17 20.12
N ALA A 152 28.45 11.61 21.39
CA ALA A 152 27.23 12.17 21.98
C ALA A 152 26.70 13.40 21.22
N ALA A 153 27.60 14.29 20.79
CA ALA A 153 27.24 15.45 19.97
C ALA A 153 26.67 15.05 18.60
N THR A 154 27.22 14.00 17.98
CA THR A 154 26.73 13.46 16.71
C THR A 154 25.32 12.86 16.87
N LEU A 155 25.09 12.09 17.94
CA LEU A 155 23.76 11.53 18.23
C LEU A 155 22.74 12.64 18.49
N ARG A 156 23.10 13.68 19.26
CA ARG A 156 22.22 14.83 19.52
C ARG A 156 21.81 15.53 18.24
N LYS A 157 22.76 15.83 17.33
CA LYS A 157 22.46 16.41 16.00
C LYS A 157 21.51 15.53 15.18
N ARG A 158 21.67 14.21 15.23
CA ARG A 158 20.77 13.28 14.54
C ARG A 158 19.35 13.37 15.09
N VAL A 159 19.18 13.46 16.40
CA VAL A 159 17.85 13.62 17.03
C VAL A 159 17.24 14.99 16.73
N GLU A 160 18.03 16.07 16.71
CA GLU A 160 17.58 17.41 16.29
C GLU A 160 17.04 17.41 14.85
N MET A 161 17.72 16.71 13.95
CA MET A 161 17.23 16.53 12.58
C MET A 161 15.88 15.78 12.58
N LEU A 162 15.77 14.66 13.30
CA LEU A 162 14.52 13.90 13.41
C LEU A 162 13.37 14.71 14.03
N ALA A 163 13.67 15.59 14.99
CA ALA A 163 12.71 16.53 15.58
C ALA A 163 12.16 17.58 14.59
N THR A 164 12.83 17.74 13.44
CA THR A 164 12.50 18.73 12.40
C THR A 164 11.89 18.08 11.16
N VAL A 165 12.41 16.94 10.69
CA VAL A 165 11.99 16.31 9.43
C VAL A 165 11.19 15.01 9.60
N GLY A 166 11.14 14.44 10.81
CA GLY A 166 10.44 13.17 11.06
C GLY A 166 8.92 13.24 10.85
N GLY A 167 8.26 12.08 10.91
CA GLY A 167 6.80 12.03 11.01
C GLY A 167 6.30 12.65 12.33
N PRO A 168 4.99 12.96 12.46
CA PRO A 168 4.43 13.63 13.64
C PRO A 168 4.83 13.00 14.99
N GLU A 169 4.74 11.67 15.10
CA GLU A 169 5.09 10.94 16.32
C GLU A 169 6.61 10.89 16.51
N VAL A 170 7.39 10.70 15.43
CA VAL A 170 8.86 10.75 15.49
C VAL A 170 9.35 12.13 15.95
N LYS A 171 8.76 13.22 15.45
CA LYS A 171 9.07 14.60 15.87
C LYS A 171 8.79 14.80 17.36
N LYS A 172 7.63 14.31 17.83
CA LYS A 172 7.23 14.41 19.23
C LYS A 172 8.19 13.65 20.14
N ALA A 173 8.54 12.41 19.78
CA ALA A 173 9.45 11.57 20.55
C ALA A 173 10.90 12.11 20.54
N ALA A 174 11.37 12.61 19.39
CA ALA A 174 12.69 13.22 19.27
C ALA A 174 12.82 14.51 20.12
N ARG A 175 11.78 15.35 20.14
CA ARG A 175 11.75 16.54 21.01
C ARG A 175 11.78 16.17 22.50
N ALA A 176 10.98 15.19 22.90
CA ALA A 176 11.00 14.71 24.29
C ALA A 176 12.39 14.19 24.72
N ALA A 177 13.13 13.53 23.83
CA ALA A 177 14.49 13.08 24.09
C ALA A 177 15.50 14.24 24.21
N LEU A 178 15.34 15.30 23.41
CA LEU A 178 16.16 16.51 23.51
C LEU A 178 15.85 17.31 24.78
N ASP A 179 14.56 17.42 25.14
CA ASP A 179 14.07 18.15 26.32
C ASP A 179 14.52 17.48 27.62
N ALA A 180 14.75 16.16 27.63
CA ALA A 180 15.30 15.44 28.78
C ALA A 180 16.77 15.79 29.10
N GLY A 181 17.48 16.45 28.17
CA GLY A 181 18.78 17.08 28.43
C GLY A 181 19.96 16.15 28.71
N ASN A 182 19.82 14.83 28.58
CA ASN A 182 20.88 13.86 28.88
C ASN A 182 21.14 12.89 27.70
N ASP A 183 22.37 12.40 27.59
CA ASP A 183 22.80 11.56 26.45
C ASP A 183 22.22 10.14 26.49
N ALA A 184 21.80 9.67 27.67
CA ALA A 184 21.12 8.39 27.83
C ALA A 184 19.73 8.40 27.17
N ALA A 185 18.95 9.48 27.34
CA ALA A 185 17.65 9.65 26.72
C ALA A 185 17.74 9.75 25.18
N ILE A 186 18.78 10.40 24.67
CA ILE A 186 19.07 10.49 23.23
C ILE A 186 19.38 9.10 22.67
N THR A 187 20.23 8.33 23.36
CA THR A 187 20.58 6.96 22.97
C THR A 187 19.36 6.04 23.01
N GLU A 188 18.57 6.07 24.09
CA GLU A 188 17.36 5.26 24.22
C GLU A 188 16.32 5.56 23.15
N PHE A 189 16.15 6.84 22.79
CA PHE A 189 15.31 7.23 21.67
C PHE A 189 15.82 6.64 20.36
N LEU A 190 17.12 6.75 20.06
CA LEU A 190 17.67 6.23 18.81
C LEU A 190 17.61 4.70 18.73
N ASP A 191 17.78 4.00 19.85
CA ASP A 191 17.74 2.52 19.89
C ASP A 191 16.32 1.95 19.79
N LYS A 192 15.37 2.53 20.52
CA LYS A 192 14.02 1.95 20.67
C LYS A 192 12.91 2.95 20.36
N GLY A 193 13.02 4.18 20.88
CA GLY A 193 11.96 5.18 20.77
C GLY A 193 11.61 5.55 19.32
N TYR A 194 12.61 5.62 18.45
CA TYR A 194 12.47 5.96 17.03
C TYR A 194 11.62 4.94 16.28
N LEU A 195 11.90 3.64 16.46
CA LEU A 195 11.18 2.57 15.76
C LEU A 195 9.70 2.52 16.17
N VAL A 196 9.42 2.72 17.46
CA VAL A 196 8.05 2.77 17.97
C VAL A 196 7.30 3.96 17.38
N ALA A 197 7.90 5.14 17.37
CA ALA A 197 7.30 6.34 16.83
C ALA A 197 7.10 6.25 15.31
N ALA A 198 8.09 5.75 14.57
CA ALA A 198 8.02 5.58 13.12
C ALA A 198 6.93 4.58 12.71
N ARG A 199 6.77 3.47 13.46
CA ARG A 199 5.68 2.52 13.23
C ARG A 199 4.32 3.17 13.43
N LYS A 200 4.16 3.96 14.49
CA LYS A 200 2.90 4.68 14.75
C LYS A 200 2.59 5.71 13.66
N ASP A 201 3.60 6.40 13.14
CA ASP A 201 3.43 7.30 12.00
C ASP A 201 2.96 6.55 10.74
N ALA A 202 3.54 5.38 10.45
CA ALA A 202 3.14 4.54 9.33
C ALA A 202 1.70 4.02 9.49
N ASP A 203 1.34 3.52 10.68
CA ASP A 203 -0.01 3.02 10.97
C ASP A 203 -1.06 4.14 10.82
N ASN A 204 -0.76 5.34 11.33
CA ASN A 204 -1.62 6.51 11.18
C ASN A 204 -1.78 6.96 9.73
N GLN A 205 -0.72 6.87 8.92
CA GLN A 205 -0.80 7.18 7.49
C GLN A 205 -1.68 6.15 6.77
N ALA A 206 -1.48 4.86 7.03
CA ALA A 206 -2.29 3.80 6.44
C ALA A 206 -3.78 3.94 6.81
N ALA A 207 -4.09 4.32 8.05
CA ALA A 207 -5.46 4.59 8.48
C ALA A 207 -6.09 5.75 7.70
N ARG A 208 -5.39 6.90 7.58
CA ARG A 208 -5.87 8.04 6.79
C ARG A 208 -6.06 7.72 5.32
N GLU A 209 -5.14 6.98 4.72
CA GLU A 209 -5.27 6.54 3.32
C GLU A 209 -6.48 5.64 3.12
N LYS A 210 -6.77 4.77 4.09
CA LYS A 210 -7.97 3.92 4.08
C LYS A 210 -9.25 4.75 4.20
N GLU A 211 -9.30 5.68 5.16
CA GLU A 211 -10.44 6.59 5.35
C GLU A 211 -10.71 7.41 4.09
N LEU A 212 -9.68 8.00 3.48
CA LEU A 212 -9.80 8.76 2.24
C LEU A 212 -10.30 7.90 1.08
N LYS A 213 -9.87 6.63 0.98
CA LYS A 213 -10.40 5.70 -0.04
C LYS A 213 -11.88 5.37 0.22
N GLU A 214 -12.25 5.09 1.46
CA GLU A 214 -13.64 4.81 1.82
C GLU A 214 -14.55 6.03 1.58
N GLU A 215 -14.05 7.25 1.83
CA GLU A 215 -14.75 8.51 1.50
C GLU A 215 -14.87 8.71 -0.02
N GLN A 216 -13.81 8.48 -0.78
CA GLN A 216 -13.85 8.54 -2.25
C GLN A 216 -14.83 7.53 -2.82
N GLU A 217 -14.83 6.28 -2.34
CA GLU A 217 -15.78 5.26 -2.78
C GLU A 217 -17.23 5.64 -2.46
N LYS A 218 -17.49 6.31 -1.32
CA LYS A 218 -18.82 6.83 -0.99
C LYS A 218 -19.23 7.95 -1.95
N LEU A 219 -18.34 8.91 -2.19
CA LEU A 219 -18.58 10.00 -3.13
C LEU A 219 -18.82 9.48 -4.55
N ASP A 220 -18.04 8.50 -5.01
CA ASP A 220 -18.22 7.89 -6.33
C ASP A 220 -19.58 7.18 -6.44
N LYS A 221 -20.02 6.48 -5.38
CA LYS A 221 -21.36 5.87 -5.33
C LYS A 221 -22.47 6.92 -5.36
N GLU A 222 -22.31 8.03 -4.65
CA GLU A 222 -23.27 9.14 -4.65
C GLU A 222 -23.32 9.84 -6.02
N LEU A 223 -22.17 10.06 -6.66
CA LEU A 223 -22.08 10.64 -8.00
C LEU A 223 -22.68 9.72 -9.06
N GLU A 224 -22.42 8.42 -9.00
CA GLU A 224 -23.04 7.43 -9.88
C GLU A 224 -24.56 7.40 -9.69
N LEU A 225 -25.05 7.45 -8.45
CA LEU A 225 -26.49 7.56 -8.18
C LEU A 225 -27.08 8.87 -8.74
N ALA A 226 -26.37 10.00 -8.57
CA ALA A 226 -26.79 11.29 -9.11
C ALA A 226 -26.82 11.29 -10.64
N ARG A 227 -25.85 10.66 -11.30
CA ARG A 227 -25.83 10.49 -12.77
C ARG A 227 -26.98 9.64 -13.26
N LYS A 228 -27.24 8.50 -12.60
CA LYS A 228 -28.36 7.62 -12.93
C LYS A 228 -29.71 8.31 -12.76
N THR A 229 -29.89 9.06 -11.66
CA THR A 229 -31.13 9.83 -11.44
C THR A 229 -31.30 10.96 -12.45
N ALA A 230 -30.23 11.69 -12.79
CA ALA A 230 -30.25 12.72 -13.82
C ALA A 230 -30.58 12.16 -15.22
N ALA A 231 -30.03 10.99 -15.58
CA ALA A 231 -30.34 10.29 -16.83
C ALA A 231 -31.78 9.76 -16.87
N ALA A 232 -32.33 9.33 -15.72
CA ALA A 232 -33.69 8.82 -15.61
C ALA A 232 -34.77 9.90 -15.76
N ALA A 233 -34.53 11.12 -15.26
CA ALA A 233 -35.51 12.21 -15.28
C ALA A 233 -36.12 12.50 -16.68
N PRO A 234 -35.33 12.76 -17.75
CA PRO A 234 -35.89 13.00 -19.08
C PRO A 234 -36.57 11.76 -19.67
N VAL A 235 -36.15 10.55 -19.28
CA VAL A 235 -36.78 9.31 -19.75
C VAL A 235 -38.15 9.10 -19.10
N ARG A 236 -38.32 9.45 -17.83
CA ARG A 236 -39.63 9.44 -17.16
C ARG A 236 -40.61 10.37 -17.84
N THR A 237 -40.18 11.57 -18.23
CA THR A 237 -41.03 12.50 -18.99
C THR A 237 -41.45 11.90 -20.33
N LYS A 238 -40.51 11.37 -21.11
CA LYS A 238 -40.82 10.71 -22.40
C LYS A 238 -41.74 9.50 -22.24
N LEU A 239 -41.59 8.74 -21.15
CA LEU A 239 -42.47 7.62 -20.83
C LEU A 239 -43.89 8.10 -20.61
N LEU A 240 -44.09 9.15 -19.79
CA LEU A 240 -45.40 9.73 -19.52
C LEU A 240 -46.04 10.32 -20.79
N ASP A 241 -45.25 11.00 -21.61
CA ASP A 241 -45.72 11.57 -22.88
C ASP A 241 -46.20 10.46 -23.83
N ALA A 242 -45.37 9.43 -24.06
CA ALA A 242 -45.74 8.30 -24.90
C ALA A 242 -46.96 7.55 -24.35
N HIS A 243 -47.08 7.44 -23.02
CA HIS A 243 -48.25 6.84 -22.39
C HIS A 243 -49.52 7.67 -22.62
N ALA A 244 -49.44 8.99 -22.47
CA ALA A 244 -50.55 9.90 -22.73
C ALA A 244 -50.99 9.85 -24.20
N ASP A 245 -50.03 9.81 -25.14
CA ASP A 245 -50.30 9.66 -26.57
C ASP A 245 -50.96 8.32 -26.89
N ALA A 246 -50.54 7.23 -26.24
CA ALA A 246 -51.17 5.92 -26.39
C ALA A 246 -52.63 5.94 -25.91
N LEU A 247 -52.90 6.56 -24.74
CA LEU A 247 -54.27 6.70 -24.22
C LEU A 247 -55.13 7.56 -25.15
N LYS A 248 -54.58 8.66 -25.68
CA LYS A 248 -55.30 9.53 -26.62
C LYS A 248 -55.65 8.79 -27.91
N ALA A 249 -54.71 8.04 -28.48
CA ALA A 249 -54.95 7.20 -29.64
C ALA A 249 -56.02 6.12 -29.37
N LEU A 250 -55.97 5.49 -28.19
CA LEU A 250 -56.96 4.51 -27.77
C LEU A 250 -58.37 5.12 -27.67
N THR A 251 -58.50 6.34 -27.14
CA THR A 251 -59.80 7.04 -27.07
C THR A 251 -60.41 7.22 -28.46
N TYR A 252 -59.62 7.59 -29.46
CA TYR A 252 -60.10 7.66 -30.85
C TYR A 252 -60.60 6.32 -31.37
N VAL A 253 -59.92 5.21 -31.03
CA VAL A 253 -60.38 3.86 -31.40
C VAL A 253 -61.72 3.53 -30.74
N THR A 254 -61.89 3.83 -29.45
CA THR A 254 -63.14 3.55 -28.74
C THR A 254 -64.30 4.42 -29.21
N ASP A 255 -64.05 5.69 -29.51
CA ASP A 255 -65.06 6.62 -30.04
C ASP A 255 -65.52 6.20 -31.44
N ASP A 256 -64.58 5.83 -32.32
CA ASP A 256 -64.91 5.34 -33.67
C ASP A 256 -65.71 4.04 -33.62
N LEU A 257 -65.39 3.12 -32.69
CA LEU A 257 -66.17 1.90 -32.48
C LEU A 257 -67.59 2.21 -32.01
N ALA A 258 -67.76 3.13 -31.05
CA ALA A 258 -69.07 3.54 -30.55
C ALA A 258 -69.94 4.19 -31.64
N ILE A 259 -69.37 5.07 -32.47
CA ILE A 259 -70.07 5.66 -33.62
C ILE A 259 -70.43 4.56 -34.63
N SER A 260 -69.52 3.62 -34.88
CA SER A 260 -69.76 2.55 -35.85
C SER A 260 -70.84 1.56 -35.41
N VAL A 261 -71.10 1.41 -34.10
CA VAL A 261 -72.28 0.69 -33.58
C VAL A 261 -73.57 1.38 -34.04
N HIS A 262 -73.63 2.70 -33.94
CA HIS A 262 -74.79 3.48 -34.38
C HIS A 262 -74.98 3.32 -35.90
N ASP A 263 -73.94 3.54 -36.68
CA ASP A 263 -73.98 3.49 -38.14
C ASP A 263 -74.34 2.08 -38.65
N ALA A 264 -73.84 1.02 -38.00
CA ALA A 264 -74.20 -0.36 -38.30
C ALA A 264 -75.69 -0.66 -38.06
N ARG A 265 -76.25 -0.17 -36.95
CA ARG A 265 -77.68 -0.32 -36.65
C ARG A 265 -78.55 0.45 -37.65
N GLU A 266 -78.10 1.63 -38.05
CA GLU A 266 -78.76 2.42 -39.08
C GLU A 266 -78.74 1.71 -40.44
N ALA A 267 -77.59 1.19 -40.88
CA ALA A 267 -77.46 0.42 -42.12
C ALA A 267 -78.44 -0.76 -42.13
N GLY A 268 -78.54 -1.51 -41.03
CA GLY A 268 -79.53 -2.59 -40.88
C GLY A 268 -80.99 -2.09 -40.95
N ARG A 269 -81.31 -0.94 -40.34
CA ARG A 269 -82.66 -0.34 -40.38
C ARG A 269 -83.06 0.10 -41.79
N LEU A 270 -82.11 0.64 -42.56
CA LEU A 270 -82.35 1.15 -43.90
C LEU A 270 -82.84 0.03 -44.84
N ILE A 271 -82.20 -1.14 -44.80
CA ILE A 271 -82.54 -2.29 -45.66
C ILE A 271 -83.65 -3.20 -45.10
N GLY A 272 -83.98 -3.09 -43.81
CA GLY A 272 -84.98 -3.93 -43.15
C GLY A 272 -86.43 -3.53 -43.41
N ASN A 273 -86.71 -2.22 -43.54
CA ASN A 273 -88.09 -1.70 -43.49
C ASN A 273 -88.66 -1.21 -44.84
N ASN A 274 -87.82 -0.89 -45.83
CA ASN A 274 -88.25 -0.42 -47.15
C ASN A 274 -87.11 -0.63 -48.16
N ARG A 275 -87.44 -1.14 -49.36
CA ARG A 275 -86.48 -1.58 -50.39
C ARG A 275 -86.45 -0.65 -51.61
N SER A 276 -86.79 0.63 -51.42
CA SER A 276 -86.69 1.63 -52.49
C SER A 276 -85.24 1.87 -52.91
N GLU A 277 -85.03 2.35 -54.14
CA GLU A 277 -83.69 2.66 -54.65
C GLU A 277 -82.99 3.74 -53.79
N GLU A 278 -83.75 4.72 -53.30
CA GLU A 278 -83.25 5.76 -52.40
C GLU A 278 -82.72 5.17 -51.06
N ARG A 279 -83.43 4.18 -50.49
CA ARG A 279 -83.01 3.47 -49.27
C ARG A 279 -81.75 2.64 -49.49
N LEU A 280 -81.64 2.01 -50.65
CA LEU A 280 -80.47 1.23 -51.04
C LEU A 280 -79.23 2.12 -51.26
N TYR A 281 -79.42 3.30 -51.84
CA TYR A 281 -78.36 4.30 -51.95
C TYR A 281 -77.91 4.80 -50.57
N ALA A 282 -78.86 5.14 -49.68
CA ALA A 282 -78.54 5.54 -48.30
C ALA A 282 -77.83 4.42 -47.51
N TYR A 283 -78.18 3.17 -47.75
CA TYR A 283 -77.50 2.01 -47.19
C TYR A 283 -76.03 1.91 -47.63
N ASP A 284 -75.76 2.08 -48.93
CA ASP A 284 -74.39 2.04 -49.44
C ASP A 284 -73.54 3.18 -48.87
N GLN A 285 -74.11 4.36 -48.66
CA GLN A 285 -73.44 5.48 -47.97
C GLN A 285 -73.12 5.12 -46.53
N ALA A 286 -74.10 4.62 -45.76
CA ALA A 286 -73.89 4.20 -44.37
C ALA A 286 -72.83 3.09 -44.27
N ARG A 287 -72.85 2.11 -45.19
CA ARG A 287 -71.83 1.06 -45.29
C ARG A 287 -70.44 1.64 -45.58
N ALA A 288 -70.34 2.55 -46.56
CA ALA A 288 -69.09 3.19 -46.94
C ALA A 288 -68.50 4.04 -45.80
N ASP A 289 -69.35 4.73 -45.04
CA ASP A 289 -68.94 5.53 -43.88
C ASP A 289 -68.40 4.65 -42.74
N VAL A 290 -69.05 3.51 -42.45
CA VAL A 290 -68.53 2.51 -41.51
C VAL A 290 -67.14 2.02 -41.94
N ILE A 291 -66.96 1.66 -43.22
CA ILE A 291 -65.67 1.19 -43.75
C ILE A 291 -64.60 2.29 -43.64
N ARG A 292 -64.93 3.52 -44.02
CA ARG A 292 -63.99 4.65 -43.96
C ARG A 292 -63.56 4.96 -42.52
N ARG A 293 -64.49 4.97 -41.57
CA ARG A 293 -64.20 5.15 -40.13
C ARG A 293 -63.32 4.03 -39.60
N MET A 294 -63.60 2.79 -39.98
CA MET A 294 -62.73 1.65 -39.66
C MET A 294 -61.31 1.89 -40.19
N GLU A 295 -61.12 2.37 -41.42
CA GLU A 295 -59.77 2.65 -41.92
C GLU A 295 -59.03 3.76 -41.13
N GLY A 296 -59.74 4.78 -40.67
CA GLY A 296 -59.20 5.78 -39.73
C GLY A 296 -58.82 5.19 -38.37
N SER A 297 -59.70 4.36 -37.80
CA SER A 297 -59.46 3.66 -36.53
C SER A 297 -58.24 2.72 -36.59
N ALA A 298 -57.95 2.13 -37.76
CA ALA A 298 -56.75 1.32 -38.01
C ALA A 298 -55.46 2.08 -37.71
N PHE A 299 -55.42 3.35 -38.11
CA PHE A 299 -54.28 4.22 -37.89
C PHE A 299 -54.08 4.45 -36.39
N PHE A 300 -55.14 4.76 -35.65
CA PHE A 300 -55.07 4.99 -34.20
C PHE A 300 -54.76 3.72 -33.41
N ALA A 301 -55.27 2.55 -33.81
CA ALA A 301 -54.93 1.28 -33.19
C ALA A 301 -53.44 0.94 -33.36
N ARG A 302 -52.88 1.19 -34.56
CA ARG A 302 -51.43 1.05 -34.81
C ARG A 302 -50.61 2.08 -34.05
N ALA A 303 -51.06 3.34 -33.99
CA ALA A 303 -50.42 4.39 -33.21
C ALA A 303 -50.36 4.03 -31.72
N THR A 304 -51.45 3.51 -31.15
CA THR A 304 -51.50 3.00 -29.77
C THR A 304 -50.41 1.96 -29.52
N ARG A 305 -50.22 1.02 -30.45
CA ARG A 305 -49.17 -0.02 -30.35
C ARG A 305 -47.75 0.54 -30.48
N ILE A 306 -47.53 1.53 -31.35
CA ILE A 306 -46.24 2.21 -31.48
C ILE A 306 -45.90 2.92 -30.16
N HIS A 307 -46.83 3.69 -29.61
CA HIS A 307 -46.63 4.39 -28.34
C HIS A 307 -46.46 3.41 -27.16
N ALA A 308 -47.20 2.30 -27.13
CA ALA A 308 -46.99 1.23 -26.15
C ALA A 308 -45.57 0.65 -26.21
N THR A 309 -45.01 0.50 -27.42
CA THR A 309 -43.63 0.05 -27.61
C THR A 309 -42.62 1.08 -27.09
N GLN A 310 -42.86 2.38 -27.33
CA GLN A 310 -42.03 3.46 -26.78
C GLN A 310 -42.05 3.49 -25.25
N VAL A 311 -43.23 3.32 -24.64
CA VAL A 311 -43.38 3.19 -23.18
C VAL A 311 -42.55 2.03 -22.65
N LYS A 312 -42.56 0.87 -23.33
CA LYS A 312 -41.74 -0.29 -22.95
C LYS A 312 -40.24 0.00 -23.02
N ILE A 313 -39.76 0.58 -24.13
CA ILE A 313 -38.35 0.96 -24.29
C ILE A 313 -37.89 1.90 -23.15
N HIS A 314 -38.73 2.87 -22.79
CA HIS A 314 -38.41 3.79 -21.70
C HIS A 314 -38.48 3.12 -20.32
N ALA A 315 -39.42 2.22 -20.09
CA ALA A 315 -39.52 1.45 -18.84
C ALA A 315 -38.33 0.49 -18.65
N ASP A 316 -37.89 -0.16 -19.72
CA ASP A 316 -36.72 -1.06 -19.71
C ASP A 316 -35.45 -0.26 -19.37
N PHE A 317 -35.26 0.91 -19.99
CA PHE A 317 -34.13 1.80 -19.66
C PHE A 317 -34.11 2.19 -18.18
N LEU A 318 -35.27 2.53 -17.59
CA LEU A 318 -35.34 2.91 -16.18
C LEU A 318 -35.04 1.72 -15.25
N THR A 319 -35.46 0.52 -15.64
CA THR A 319 -35.21 -0.73 -14.89
C THR A 319 -33.73 -1.10 -14.91
N GLU A 320 -33.08 -1.04 -16.08
CA GLU A 320 -31.65 -1.33 -16.25
C GLU A 320 -30.75 -0.33 -15.49
N ASN A 321 -31.19 0.93 -15.37
CA ASN A 321 -30.47 1.96 -14.61
C ASN A 321 -30.73 1.91 -13.09
N GLY A 322 -31.45 0.89 -12.61
CA GLY A 322 -31.39 0.42 -11.21
C GLY A 322 -32.09 1.32 -10.19
N LEU A 323 -33.10 2.08 -10.60
CA LEU A 323 -33.92 2.85 -9.65
C LEU A 323 -35.09 1.96 -9.16
N PRO A 324 -35.12 1.55 -7.87
CA PRO A 324 -36.07 0.56 -7.37
C PRO A 324 -37.55 0.99 -7.37
N GLN A 325 -37.84 2.26 -7.67
CA GLN A 325 -39.21 2.72 -7.91
C GLN A 325 -39.71 2.40 -9.33
N ASP A 326 -38.82 2.01 -10.24
CA ASP A 326 -39.10 1.99 -11.67
C ASP A 326 -39.47 0.61 -12.25
N THR A 327 -39.37 -0.48 -11.48
CA THR A 327 -39.83 -1.83 -11.92
C THR A 327 -41.33 -1.88 -12.19
N ARG A 328 -42.11 -0.98 -11.57
CA ARG A 328 -43.57 -0.89 -11.80
C ARG A 328 -43.90 -0.28 -13.17
N TRP A 329 -42.98 0.47 -13.78
CA TRP A 329 -43.19 0.99 -15.12
C TRP A 329 -43.16 -0.12 -16.18
N ALA A 330 -42.44 -1.22 -15.93
CA ALA A 330 -42.48 -2.39 -16.79
C ALA A 330 -43.87 -3.04 -16.79
N GLU A 331 -44.51 -3.15 -15.63
CA GLU A 331 -45.89 -3.66 -15.51
C GLU A 331 -46.91 -2.75 -16.21
N VAL A 332 -46.74 -1.42 -16.09
CA VAL A 332 -47.55 -0.43 -16.82
C VAL A 332 -47.37 -0.57 -18.33
N ALA A 333 -46.13 -0.79 -18.80
CA ALA A 333 -45.82 -0.96 -20.21
C ALA A 333 -46.44 -2.24 -20.79
N ASP A 334 -46.33 -3.36 -20.08
CA ASP A 334 -46.92 -4.64 -20.50
C ASP A 334 -48.46 -4.56 -20.50
N GLY A 335 -49.06 -3.87 -19.52
CA GLY A 335 -50.50 -3.58 -19.51
C GLY A 335 -50.94 -2.77 -20.72
N LEU A 336 -50.20 -1.73 -21.09
CA LEU A 336 -50.48 -0.91 -22.27
C LEU A 336 -50.35 -1.70 -23.57
N ALA A 337 -49.34 -2.57 -23.67
CA ALA A 337 -49.14 -3.44 -24.82
C ALA A 337 -50.32 -4.40 -25.00
N ALA A 338 -50.83 -4.99 -23.91
CA ALA A 338 -52.02 -5.84 -23.96
C ALA A 338 -53.27 -5.09 -24.42
N VAL A 339 -53.45 -3.83 -23.97
CA VAL A 339 -54.56 -2.96 -24.41
C VAL A 339 -54.41 -2.61 -25.90
N ALA A 340 -53.21 -2.28 -26.35
CA ALA A 340 -52.94 -1.97 -27.76
C ALA A 340 -53.20 -3.17 -28.68
N ASP A 341 -52.77 -4.36 -28.29
CA ASP A 341 -53.05 -5.60 -29.05
C ASP A 341 -54.55 -5.93 -29.07
N ALA A 342 -55.26 -5.69 -27.96
CA ALA A 342 -56.71 -5.82 -27.93
C ALA A 342 -57.38 -4.82 -28.87
N ALA A 343 -56.90 -3.58 -28.95
CA ALA A 343 -57.42 -2.54 -29.85
C ALA A 343 -57.25 -2.92 -31.32
N VAL A 344 -56.08 -3.42 -31.69
CA VAL A 344 -55.81 -3.91 -33.06
C VAL A 344 -56.72 -5.08 -33.41
N LYS A 345 -56.86 -6.08 -32.52
CA LYS A 345 -57.73 -7.25 -32.76
C LYS A 345 -59.22 -6.87 -32.87
N ALA A 346 -59.68 -6.01 -31.96
CA ALA A 346 -61.03 -5.47 -31.97
C ALA A 346 -61.33 -4.76 -33.30
N TYR A 347 -60.40 -3.90 -33.72
CA TYR A 347 -60.47 -3.20 -34.98
C TYR A 347 -60.48 -4.14 -36.20
N GLU A 348 -59.55 -5.10 -36.28
CA GLU A 348 -59.46 -6.04 -37.42
C GLU A 348 -60.72 -6.89 -37.54
N THR A 349 -61.26 -7.34 -36.41
CA THR A 349 -62.55 -8.04 -36.34
C THR A 349 -63.66 -7.16 -36.86
N ALA A 350 -63.67 -5.88 -36.48
CA ALA A 350 -64.68 -4.93 -36.90
C ALA A 350 -64.62 -4.63 -38.41
N ARG A 351 -63.42 -4.39 -38.93
CA ARG A 351 -63.17 -4.19 -40.36
C ARG A 351 -63.58 -5.40 -41.20
N SER A 352 -63.20 -6.60 -40.77
CA SER A 352 -63.54 -7.85 -41.46
C SER A 352 -65.06 -8.03 -41.54
N ALA A 353 -65.75 -7.76 -40.44
CA ALA A 353 -67.21 -7.74 -40.38
C ALA A 353 -67.83 -6.76 -41.38
N ALA A 354 -67.39 -5.49 -41.39
CA ALA A 354 -67.90 -4.48 -42.33
C ALA A 354 -67.67 -4.88 -43.80
N ASN A 355 -66.49 -5.40 -44.14
CA ASN A 355 -66.16 -5.82 -45.51
C ASN A 355 -66.96 -7.05 -45.98
N ALA A 356 -67.39 -7.91 -45.07
CA ALA A 356 -68.21 -9.08 -45.39
C ALA A 356 -69.67 -8.75 -45.72
N THR A 357 -70.10 -7.49 -45.53
CA THR A 357 -71.46 -7.04 -45.89
C THR A 357 -71.61 -6.87 -47.40
N ALA A 358 -72.73 -7.36 -47.95
CA ALA A 358 -73.07 -7.16 -49.35
C ALA A 358 -73.36 -5.66 -49.63
N ASP A 359 -72.90 -5.18 -50.78
CA ASP A 359 -73.29 -3.88 -51.31
C ASP A 359 -74.75 -3.90 -51.81
N ALA A 360 -75.33 -2.72 -52.03
CA ALA A 360 -76.72 -2.60 -52.48
C ALA A 360 -76.95 -3.27 -53.84
N ALA A 361 -75.95 -3.22 -54.73
CA ALA A 361 -76.03 -3.87 -56.04
C ALA A 361 -76.17 -5.39 -55.94
N SER A 362 -75.39 -6.03 -55.06
CA SER A 362 -75.42 -7.47 -54.78
C SER A 362 -76.73 -7.89 -54.10
N LEU A 363 -77.24 -7.06 -53.18
CA LEU A 363 -78.54 -7.29 -52.55
C LEU A 363 -79.68 -7.17 -53.56
N LYS A 364 -79.64 -6.13 -54.41
CA LYS A 364 -80.61 -5.90 -55.50
C LYS A 364 -80.58 -7.03 -56.53
N ALA A 365 -79.40 -7.55 -56.87
CA ALA A 365 -79.25 -8.68 -57.80
C ALA A 365 -79.82 -9.99 -57.24
N LYS A 366 -79.70 -10.22 -55.93
CA LYS A 366 -80.30 -11.40 -55.26
C LYS A 366 -81.82 -11.26 -55.09
N ASN A 367 -82.32 -10.05 -54.86
CA ASN A 367 -83.74 -9.67 -54.70
C ASN A 367 -84.62 -10.64 -53.87
N THR A 368 -84.08 -11.30 -52.86
CA THR A 368 -84.83 -12.24 -52.01
C THR A 368 -84.97 -11.70 -50.60
N PRO A 369 -86.17 -11.79 -49.96
CA PRO A 369 -86.35 -11.40 -48.56
C PRO A 369 -85.30 -12.01 -47.63
N LYS A 370 -84.95 -13.29 -47.86
CA LYS A 370 -83.93 -14.02 -47.09
C LYS A 370 -82.53 -13.38 -47.17
N ALA A 371 -82.12 -12.85 -48.33
CA ALA A 371 -80.82 -12.18 -48.46
C ALA A 371 -80.77 -10.86 -47.66
N TYR A 372 -81.85 -10.09 -47.67
CA TYR A 372 -81.98 -8.88 -46.86
C TYR A 372 -82.05 -9.19 -45.36
N GLU A 373 -82.82 -10.19 -44.95
CA GLU A 373 -82.89 -10.63 -43.55
C GLU A 373 -81.53 -11.11 -43.03
N GLN A 374 -80.79 -11.88 -43.84
CA GLN A 374 -79.42 -12.28 -43.52
C GLN A 374 -78.49 -11.08 -43.36
N GLN A 375 -78.60 -10.07 -44.25
CA GLN A 375 -77.78 -8.87 -44.18
C GLN A 375 -78.11 -8.01 -42.94
N VAL A 376 -79.40 -7.87 -42.59
CA VAL A 376 -79.83 -7.20 -41.36
C VAL A 376 -79.32 -7.93 -40.13
N ALA A 377 -79.40 -9.26 -40.12
CA ALA A 377 -78.87 -10.08 -39.03
C ALA A 377 -77.35 -9.93 -38.90
N GLN A 378 -76.62 -9.85 -40.01
CA GLN A 378 -75.17 -9.57 -40.01
C GLN A 378 -74.87 -8.19 -39.42
N TRP A 379 -75.57 -7.13 -39.82
CA TRP A 379 -75.37 -5.79 -39.28
C TRP A 379 -75.65 -5.70 -37.77
N ARG A 380 -76.66 -6.42 -37.27
CA ARG A 380 -76.93 -6.54 -35.83
C ARG A 380 -75.79 -7.26 -35.11
N ALA A 381 -75.38 -8.42 -35.61
CA ALA A 381 -74.25 -9.16 -35.05
C ALA A 381 -72.95 -8.34 -35.05
N TYR A 382 -72.77 -7.43 -36.00
CA TYR A 382 -71.61 -6.53 -36.05
C TYR A 382 -71.71 -5.40 -35.03
N ALA A 383 -72.88 -4.78 -34.87
CA ALA A 383 -73.11 -3.81 -33.81
C ALA A 383 -72.86 -4.43 -32.41
N ASP A 384 -73.24 -5.68 -32.21
CA ASP A 384 -72.97 -6.41 -30.97
C ASP A 384 -71.47 -6.65 -30.78
N ARG A 385 -70.75 -7.12 -31.82
CA ARG A 385 -69.28 -7.29 -31.79
C ARG A 385 -68.54 -5.99 -31.53
N TYR A 386 -68.98 -4.86 -32.10
CA TYR A 386 -68.36 -3.56 -31.85
C TYR A 386 -68.60 -3.08 -30.42
N THR A 387 -69.77 -3.38 -29.86
CA THR A 387 -70.10 -3.09 -28.46
C THR A 387 -69.23 -3.92 -27.51
N GLU A 388 -69.07 -5.22 -27.78
CA GLU A 388 -68.18 -6.11 -27.03
C GLU A 388 -66.72 -5.65 -27.12
N ALA A 389 -66.27 -5.26 -28.31
CA ALA A 389 -64.93 -4.72 -28.54
C ALA A 389 -64.67 -3.43 -27.74
N ALA A 390 -65.59 -2.47 -27.78
CA ALA A 390 -65.48 -1.23 -27.00
C ALA A 390 -65.45 -1.51 -25.49
N ALA A 391 -66.33 -2.40 -25.00
CA ALA A 391 -66.36 -2.78 -23.59
C ALA A 391 -65.06 -3.47 -23.14
N ALA A 392 -64.50 -4.35 -23.97
CA ALA A 392 -63.23 -5.01 -23.70
C ALA A 392 -62.07 -4.01 -23.59
N LEU A 393 -62.05 -2.98 -24.45
CA LEU A 393 -61.04 -1.92 -24.40
C LEU A 393 -61.18 -1.05 -23.15
N THR A 394 -62.41 -0.65 -22.79
CA THR A 394 -62.66 0.09 -21.55
C THR A 394 -62.23 -0.71 -20.32
N ALA A 395 -62.54 -2.00 -20.26
CA ALA A 395 -62.12 -2.87 -19.16
C ALA A 395 -60.59 -3.02 -19.08
N ALA A 396 -59.91 -3.12 -20.21
CA ALA A 396 -58.46 -3.19 -20.28
C ALA A 396 -57.81 -1.87 -19.82
N ALA A 397 -58.34 -0.72 -20.24
CA ALA A 397 -57.90 0.60 -19.79
C ALA A 397 -58.12 0.82 -18.28
N GLN A 398 -59.24 0.36 -17.72
CA GLN A 398 -59.51 0.40 -16.28
C GLN A 398 -58.51 -0.44 -15.46
N LYS A 399 -58.17 -1.64 -15.95
CA LYS A 399 -57.13 -2.47 -15.32
C LYS A 399 -55.78 -1.75 -15.31
N GLN A 400 -55.42 -1.11 -16.41
CA GLN A 400 -54.19 -0.33 -16.51
C GLN A 400 -54.17 0.89 -15.59
N ALA A 401 -55.30 1.62 -15.48
CA ALA A 401 -55.43 2.74 -14.54
C ALA A 401 -55.22 2.30 -13.08
N LYS A 402 -55.67 1.09 -12.72
CA LYS A 402 -55.41 0.51 -11.40
C LYS A 402 -53.92 0.22 -11.18
N VAL A 403 -53.24 -0.38 -12.16
CA VAL A 403 -51.79 -0.66 -12.09
C VAL A 403 -50.99 0.65 -11.88
N LEU A 404 -51.39 1.74 -12.57
CA LEU A 404 -50.79 3.07 -12.37
C LEU A 404 -51.05 3.66 -10.97
N ALA A 405 -52.27 3.50 -10.45
CA ALA A 405 -52.62 3.97 -9.10
C ALA A 405 -51.79 3.23 -8.02
N ASP A 406 -51.66 1.91 -8.15
CA ASP A 406 -50.85 1.09 -7.24
C ASP A 406 -49.35 1.40 -7.38
N ALA A 407 -48.89 1.72 -8.59
CA ALA A 407 -47.53 2.13 -8.86
C ALA A 407 -47.17 3.48 -8.23
N SER A 408 -48.07 4.45 -8.28
CA SER A 408 -47.90 5.79 -7.70
C SER A 408 -48.02 5.82 -6.17
N ALA A 409 -48.97 5.09 -5.58
CA ALA A 409 -49.17 5.04 -4.13
C ALA A 409 -47.95 4.47 -3.38
N GLY A 410 -47.36 3.38 -3.89
CA GLY A 410 -46.18 2.79 -3.26
C GLY A 410 -44.85 3.52 -3.56
N ALA A 411 -44.83 4.50 -4.47
CA ALA A 411 -43.70 5.41 -4.66
C ALA A 411 -43.70 6.52 -3.59
N GLN A 412 -44.90 7.02 -3.23
CA GLN A 412 -45.09 8.02 -2.18
C GLN A 412 -44.84 7.47 -0.77
N ALA A 413 -45.27 6.24 -0.48
CA ALA A 413 -45.11 5.63 0.85
C ALA A 413 -43.65 5.40 1.28
N LYS A 414 -42.71 5.28 0.33
CA LYS A 414 -41.28 5.09 0.61
C LYS A 414 -40.45 6.37 0.51
N ALA A 415 -40.92 7.39 -0.20
CA ALA A 415 -40.33 8.73 -0.14
C ALA A 415 -40.48 9.36 1.26
N GLY A 416 -41.57 9.05 1.98
CA GLY A 416 -41.77 9.48 3.37
C GLY A 416 -41.05 8.64 4.44
N GLN A 417 -40.33 7.58 4.07
CA GLN A 417 -39.51 6.77 5.00
C GLN A 417 -38.00 7.03 4.87
N GLY A 418 -37.59 7.87 3.91
CA GLY A 418 -36.21 8.27 3.68
C GLY A 418 -35.91 9.74 3.99
N SER A 419 -36.85 10.47 4.61
CA SER A 419 -36.67 11.84 5.12
C SER A 419 -36.26 11.83 6.59
#